data_AF-A0A0S7ZC16-F1
#
_entry.id   AF-A0A0S7ZC16-F1
#
_cell.length_a   1.000
_cell.length_b   1.000
_cell.length_c   1.000
_cell.angle_alpha   90.00
_cell.angle_beta   90.00
_cell.angle_gamma   90.00
#
_symmetry.space_group_name_H-M   'P 1'
#
loop_
_entity.id
_entity.type
_entity.pdbx_description
1 polymer ?
#
loop_
_entity_poly.entity_id
_entity_poly.type
_entity_poly.pdbx_seq_one_letter_code
_entity_poly.pdbx_strand_id
1 'polypeptide(L)'
;LDEIGRGTSTFDGVAIAWAVTEYLHDQTGCKTVFATHYHELTQLTETLQHARNCNVAVREVGDDVIFLHRLEPGGTDRSYGVHVARLAGLPPAVVLRAWEILALLESGHHVANKTPPPPPDSAQLALFMSEEHPALKELRQLDPDTMTPLEALSRLAELKRWTEDN
;
A
#
# COMPACT_ATOMS: atom_id res chain seq x y z
N LEU A 1 0.10 9.33 -25.30
CA LEU A 1 1.40 9.25 -24.62
C LEU A 1 1.34 8.08 -23.65
N ASP A 2 2.44 7.33 -23.54
CA ASP A 2 2.52 6.17 -22.67
C ASP A 2 3.84 6.22 -21.92
N GLU A 3 3.76 6.47 -20.61
CA GLU A 3 4.88 6.34 -19.67
C GLU A 3 6.16 7.12 -20.04
N ILE A 4 5.99 8.34 -20.57
CA ILE A 4 7.11 9.24 -20.89
C ILE A 4 7.85 9.67 -19.61
N GLY A 5 9.16 9.86 -19.66
CA GLY A 5 9.97 10.31 -18.52
C GLY A 5 10.56 9.19 -17.64
N ARG A 6 10.24 7.91 -17.90
CA ARG A 6 10.72 6.77 -17.09
C ARG A 6 12.23 6.48 -17.16
N GLY A 7 12.94 7.02 -18.15
CA GLY A 7 14.37 6.72 -18.39
C GLY A 7 15.35 7.62 -17.64
N THR A 8 14.88 8.49 -16.75
CA THR A 8 15.69 9.48 -16.01
C THR A 8 15.34 9.46 -14.52
N SER A 9 15.94 10.36 -13.73
CA SER A 9 15.60 10.53 -12.32
C SER A 9 14.10 10.82 -12.16
N THR A 10 13.53 10.45 -11.01
CA THR A 10 12.08 10.59 -10.77
C THR A 10 11.61 12.03 -10.98
N PHE A 11 12.31 13.00 -10.41
CA PHE A 11 11.94 14.42 -10.52
C PHE A 11 12.11 14.95 -11.95
N ASP A 12 13.17 14.56 -12.66
CA ASP A 12 13.33 14.95 -14.06
C ASP A 12 12.21 14.35 -14.93
N GLY A 13 11.85 13.10 -14.67
CA GLY A 13 10.79 12.39 -15.40
C GLY A 13 9.44 13.06 -15.21
N VAL A 14 9.08 13.37 -13.97
CA VAL A 14 7.86 14.13 -13.62
C VAL A 14 7.87 15.49 -14.32
N ALA A 15 8.97 16.26 -14.22
CA ALA A 15 9.06 17.60 -14.80
C ALA A 15 8.89 17.59 -16.33
N ILE A 16 9.53 16.64 -17.03
CA ILE A 16 9.39 16.49 -18.48
C ILE A 16 7.95 16.11 -18.84
N ALA A 17 7.38 15.11 -18.16
CA ALA A 17 6.01 14.66 -18.41
C ALA A 17 4.98 15.79 -18.20
N TRP A 18 5.19 16.60 -17.16
CA TRP A 18 4.37 17.76 -16.84
C TRP A 18 4.42 18.81 -17.96
N ALA A 19 5.63 19.29 -18.30
CA ALA A 19 5.81 20.33 -19.32
C ALA A 19 5.30 19.89 -20.71
N VAL A 20 5.49 18.62 -21.07
CA VAL A 20 4.94 18.06 -22.32
C VAL A 20 3.41 18.08 -22.30
N THR A 21 2.80 17.77 -21.16
CA THR A 21 1.33 17.78 -21.04
C THR A 21 0.77 19.19 -21.17
N GLU A 22 1.38 20.17 -20.51
CA GLU A 22 1.00 21.59 -20.64
C GLU A 22 1.14 22.06 -22.09
N TYR A 23 2.26 21.75 -22.76
CA TYR A 23 2.47 22.14 -24.15
C TYR A 23 1.44 21.50 -25.10
N LEU A 24 1.12 20.22 -24.92
CA LEU A 24 0.10 19.55 -25.72
C LEU A 24 -1.28 20.15 -25.49
N HIS A 25 -1.61 20.51 -24.25
CA HIS A 25 -2.89 21.12 -23.90
C HIS A 25 -3.02 22.54 -24.46
N ASP A 26 -2.08 23.44 -24.16
CA ASP A 26 -2.20 24.87 -24.42
C ASP A 26 -1.76 25.29 -25.82
N GLN A 27 -0.72 24.64 -26.36
CA GLN A 27 -0.12 25.04 -27.64
C GLN A 27 -0.62 24.18 -28.79
N THR A 28 -0.65 22.86 -28.59
CA THR A 28 -1.02 21.93 -29.67
C THR A 28 -2.54 21.75 -29.78
N GLY A 29 -3.25 21.70 -28.65
CA GLY A 29 -4.70 21.56 -28.61
C GLY A 29 -5.24 20.25 -29.18
N CYS A 30 -4.42 19.20 -29.25
CA CYS A 30 -4.83 17.91 -29.82
C CYS A 30 -5.47 17.00 -28.77
N LYS A 31 -6.33 16.08 -29.24
CA LYS A 31 -6.89 15.04 -28.37
C LYS A 31 -5.75 14.16 -27.86
N THR A 32 -5.56 14.15 -26.55
CA THR A 32 -4.47 13.43 -25.89
C THR A 32 -5.03 12.46 -24.85
N VAL A 33 -4.59 11.21 -24.93
CA VAL A 33 -4.69 10.24 -23.83
C VAL A 33 -3.27 10.01 -23.33
N PHE A 34 -3.06 10.18 -22.03
CA PHE A 34 -1.77 10.00 -21.41
C PHE A 34 -1.89 8.98 -20.28
N ALA A 35 -1.32 7.79 -20.48
CA ALA A 35 -1.10 6.80 -19.44
C ALA A 35 0.24 7.07 -18.73
N THR A 36 0.22 7.18 -17.40
CA THR A 36 1.38 7.52 -16.58
C THR A 36 1.28 6.91 -15.19
N HIS A 37 2.44 6.55 -14.61
CA HIS A 37 2.57 6.18 -13.20
C HIS A 37 2.84 7.37 -12.27
N TYR A 38 3.02 8.59 -12.80
CA TYR A 38 3.27 9.78 -12.00
C TYR A 38 1.97 10.33 -11.40
N HIS A 39 1.81 10.17 -10.08
CA HIS A 39 0.64 10.67 -9.36
C HIS A 39 0.60 12.20 -9.30
N GLU A 40 1.76 12.86 -9.35
CA GLU A 40 1.90 14.31 -9.34
C GLU A 40 1.11 14.96 -10.49
N LEU A 41 1.11 14.32 -11.68
CA LEU A 41 0.41 14.83 -12.85
C LEU A 41 -1.12 14.91 -12.69
N THR A 42 -1.70 14.26 -11.67
CA THR A 42 -3.14 14.39 -11.38
C THR A 42 -3.53 15.83 -11.04
N GLN A 43 -2.60 16.62 -10.50
CA GLN A 43 -2.79 18.03 -10.13
C GLN A 43 -2.99 18.94 -11.35
N LEU A 44 -2.59 18.51 -12.55
CA LEU A 44 -2.77 19.29 -13.78
C LEU A 44 -4.24 19.63 -14.06
N THR A 45 -5.18 18.84 -13.58
CA THR A 45 -6.62 19.13 -13.73
C THR A 45 -7.10 20.35 -12.94
N GLU A 46 -6.31 20.84 -11.99
CA GLU A 46 -6.60 22.05 -11.22
C GLU A 46 -6.39 23.32 -12.06
N THR A 47 -5.48 23.28 -13.02
CA THR A 47 -5.10 24.44 -13.86
C THR A 47 -5.54 24.28 -15.31
N LEU A 48 -5.51 23.06 -15.86
CA LEU A 48 -5.85 22.78 -17.25
C LEU A 48 -7.36 22.53 -17.41
N GLN A 49 -8.08 23.53 -17.93
CA GLN A 49 -9.55 23.57 -17.99
C GLN A 49 -10.19 22.34 -18.69
N HIS A 50 -9.52 21.76 -19.69
CA HIS A 50 -10.02 20.64 -20.47
C HIS A 50 -9.37 19.30 -20.11
N ALA A 51 -8.45 19.27 -19.14
CA ALA A 51 -7.88 18.04 -18.62
C ALA A 51 -8.86 17.33 -17.69
N ARG A 52 -8.84 15.99 -17.72
CA ARG A 52 -9.64 15.13 -16.84
C ARG A 52 -8.79 13.95 -16.41
N ASN A 53 -8.79 13.66 -15.11
CA ASN A 53 -8.16 12.45 -14.60
C ASN A 53 -9.10 11.26 -14.78
N CYS A 54 -8.51 10.13 -15.15
CA CYS A 54 -9.16 8.83 -15.15
C CYS A 54 -8.18 7.82 -14.57
N ASN A 55 -8.69 6.84 -13.85
CA ASN A 55 -7.92 5.70 -13.35
C ASN A 55 -8.55 4.39 -13.80
N VAL A 56 -7.79 3.31 -13.74
CA VAL A 56 -8.33 1.96 -13.95
C VAL A 56 -8.92 1.48 -12.64
N ALA A 57 -10.20 1.10 -12.66
CA ALA A 57 -10.93 0.65 -11.49
C ALA A 57 -10.33 -0.63 -10.92
N VAL A 58 -10.14 -0.61 -9.60
CA VAL A 58 -9.54 -1.68 -8.82
C VAL A 58 -10.49 -2.04 -7.69
N ARG A 59 -10.65 -3.34 -7.43
CA ARG A 59 -11.42 -3.86 -6.30
C ARG A 59 -10.52 -4.65 -5.37
N GLU A 60 -10.47 -4.24 -4.10
CA GLU A 60 -9.77 -4.95 -3.02
C GLU A 60 -10.72 -6.01 -2.43
N VAL A 61 -10.24 -7.25 -2.31
CA VAL A 61 -10.96 -8.38 -1.72
C VAL A 61 -10.02 -9.10 -0.76
N GLY A 62 -10.14 -8.80 0.53
CA GLY A 62 -9.16 -9.25 1.52
C GLY A 62 -7.78 -8.69 1.21
N ASP A 63 -6.79 -9.57 1.08
CA ASP A 63 -5.41 -9.21 0.73
C ASP A 63 -5.13 -9.25 -0.79
N ASP A 64 -6.17 -9.47 -1.60
CA ASP A 64 -6.06 -9.58 -3.05
C ASP A 64 -6.66 -8.35 -3.76
N VAL A 65 -6.12 -8.08 -4.95
CA VAL A 65 -6.49 -6.95 -5.79
C VAL A 65 -6.99 -7.45 -7.14
N ILE A 66 -8.18 -7.02 -7.54
CA ILE A 66 -8.82 -7.37 -8.81
C ILE A 66 -8.88 -6.13 -9.70
N PHE A 67 -8.23 -6.19 -10.86
CA PHE A 67 -8.31 -5.16 -11.89
C PHE A 67 -9.58 -5.34 -12.71
N LEU A 68 -10.46 -4.33 -12.71
CA LEU A 68 -11.76 -4.41 -13.37
C LEU A 68 -11.72 -4.03 -14.86
N HIS A 69 -10.55 -3.62 -15.37
CA HIS A 69 -10.33 -3.14 -16.75
C HIS A 69 -11.35 -2.08 -17.20
N ARG A 70 -11.84 -1.28 -16.26
CA ARG A 70 -12.81 -0.20 -16.47
C ARG A 70 -12.14 1.12 -16.12
N LEU A 71 -12.36 2.15 -16.93
CA LEU A 71 -11.92 3.50 -16.58
C LEU A 71 -12.97 4.18 -15.70
N GLU A 72 -12.51 4.79 -14.61
CA GLU A 72 -13.32 5.61 -13.70
C GLU A 72 -12.77 7.03 -13.61
N PRO A 73 -13.65 8.06 -13.49
CA PRO A 73 -13.20 9.43 -13.31
C PRO A 73 -12.38 9.61 -12.02
N GLY A 74 -11.39 10.50 -12.07
CA GLY A 74 -10.54 10.85 -10.92
C GLY A 74 -9.12 10.28 -11.02
N GLY A 75 -8.23 10.83 -10.22
CA GLY A 75 -6.90 10.26 -10.00
C GLY A 75 -6.95 9.15 -8.95
N THR A 76 -5.87 8.38 -8.83
CA THR A 76 -5.64 7.49 -7.69
C THR A 76 -4.36 7.94 -6.99
N ASP A 77 -4.30 7.80 -5.68
CA ASP A 77 -3.14 8.04 -4.81
C ASP A 77 -2.47 6.73 -4.38
N ARG A 78 -3.02 5.58 -4.80
CA ARG A 78 -2.53 4.25 -4.41
C ARG A 78 -1.70 3.62 -5.51
N SER A 79 -0.60 3.00 -5.11
CA SER A 79 0.22 2.15 -5.97
C SER A 79 -0.03 0.67 -5.65
N TYR A 80 -0.29 -0.12 -6.70
CA TYR A 80 -0.56 -1.56 -6.58
C TYR A 80 0.62 -2.42 -7.02
N GLY A 81 1.83 -1.86 -7.13
CA GLY A 81 2.99 -2.56 -7.72
C GLY A 81 3.34 -3.89 -7.05
N VAL A 82 3.34 -3.95 -5.72
CA VAL A 82 3.63 -5.19 -4.99
C VAL A 82 2.49 -6.22 -5.13
N HIS A 83 1.24 -5.76 -5.19
CA HIS A 83 0.09 -6.63 -5.49
C HIS A 83 0.18 -7.24 -6.90
N VAL A 84 0.54 -6.43 -7.90
CA VAL A 84 0.76 -6.90 -9.28
C VAL A 84 1.89 -7.94 -9.31
N ALA A 85 2.96 -7.75 -8.55
CA ALA A 85 4.04 -8.72 -8.45
C ALA A 85 3.58 -10.06 -7.87
N ARG A 86 2.75 -10.04 -6.81
CA ARG A 86 2.12 -11.25 -6.27
C ARG A 86 1.26 -11.96 -7.30
N LEU A 87 0.41 -11.22 -8.02
CA LEU A 87 -0.46 -11.77 -9.09
C LEU A 87 0.36 -12.34 -10.25
N ALA A 88 1.53 -11.76 -10.56
CA ALA A 88 2.47 -12.26 -11.55
C ALA A 88 3.18 -13.56 -11.12
N GLY A 89 2.93 -14.05 -9.90
CA GLY A 89 3.49 -15.30 -9.39
C GLY A 89 4.92 -15.17 -8.86
N LEU A 90 5.34 -13.98 -8.43
CA LEU A 90 6.63 -13.84 -7.76
C LEU A 90 6.67 -14.68 -6.47
N PRO A 91 7.86 -15.21 -6.08
CA PRO A 91 7.99 -16.04 -4.88
C PRO A 91 7.48 -15.31 -3.62
N PRO A 92 6.77 -15.99 -2.70
CA PRO A 92 6.20 -15.35 -1.51
C PRO A 92 7.22 -14.58 -0.67
N ALA A 93 8.45 -15.09 -0.55
CA ALA A 93 9.54 -14.42 0.16
C ALA A 93 9.94 -13.09 -0.47
N VAL A 94 9.88 -12.98 -1.81
CA VAL A 94 10.18 -11.72 -2.52
C VAL A 94 9.06 -10.71 -2.33
N VAL A 95 7.80 -11.15 -2.40
CA VAL A 95 6.63 -10.28 -2.17
C VAL A 95 6.63 -9.74 -0.74
N LEU A 96 6.87 -10.60 0.24
CA LEU A 96 6.97 -10.20 1.65
C LEU A 96 8.08 -9.16 1.85
N ARG A 97 9.26 -9.41 1.28
CA ARG A 97 10.38 -8.47 1.37
C ARG A 97 10.07 -7.13 0.69
N ALA A 98 9.37 -7.15 -0.44
CA ALA A 98 8.97 -5.93 -1.13
C ALA A 98 8.03 -5.06 -0.28
N TRP A 99 7.10 -5.68 0.47
CA TRP A 99 6.25 -4.97 1.44
C TRP A 99 7.06 -4.31 2.56
N GLU A 100 8.03 -5.02 3.13
CA GLU A 100 8.92 -4.47 4.16
C GLU A 100 9.73 -3.27 3.64
N ILE A 101 10.27 -3.39 2.43
CA ILE A 101 11.05 -2.31 1.80
C ILE A 101 10.16 -1.12 1.51
N LEU A 102 8.94 -1.34 1.01
CA LEU A 102 7.98 -0.27 0.73
C LEU A 102 7.65 0.52 2.01
N ALA A 103 7.30 -0.18 3.10
CA ALA A 103 7.02 0.46 4.38
C ALA A 103 8.23 1.27 4.93
N LEU A 104 9.45 0.79 4.67
CA LEU A 104 10.68 1.48 5.04
C LEU A 104 10.89 2.77 4.21
N LEU A 105 10.66 2.70 2.90
CA LEU A 105 10.78 3.84 2.00
C LEU A 105 9.73 4.92 2.30
N GLU A 106 8.48 4.53 2.56
CA GLU A 106 7.39 5.44 2.91
C GLU A 106 7.62 6.15 4.25
N SER A 107 8.31 5.49 5.19
CA SER A 107 8.72 6.10 6.47
C SER A 107 9.99 6.96 6.35
N GLY A 108 10.51 7.19 5.14
CA GLY A 108 11.67 8.04 4.89
C GLY A 108 13.01 7.43 5.33
N HIS A 109 13.03 6.13 5.63
CA HIS A 109 14.24 5.45 6.07
C HIS A 109 15.09 4.96 4.89
N HIS A 110 16.40 4.93 5.11
CA HIS A 110 17.36 4.49 4.10
C HIS A 110 17.43 2.95 4.04
N VAL A 111 17.03 2.36 2.92
CA VAL A 111 16.96 0.88 2.74
C VAL A 111 18.33 0.22 2.85
N ALA A 112 19.40 0.90 2.41
CA ALA A 112 20.74 0.33 2.33
C ALA A 112 21.44 0.18 3.70
N ASN A 113 20.94 0.80 4.78
CA ASN A 113 21.62 0.83 6.09
C ASN A 113 21.13 -0.24 7.07
N LYS A 114 20.39 -1.26 6.60
CA LYS A 114 20.17 -2.49 7.37
C LYS A 114 20.84 -3.64 6.62
N THR A 115 21.87 -4.22 7.24
CA THR A 115 22.32 -5.59 6.98
C THR A 115 21.06 -6.46 6.84
N PRO A 116 20.95 -7.35 5.84
CA PRO A 116 19.86 -8.34 5.84
C PRO A 116 19.83 -8.95 7.24
N PRO A 117 18.67 -9.02 7.90
CA PRO A 117 18.62 -9.64 9.21
C PRO A 117 19.29 -11.01 9.06
N PRO A 118 20.23 -11.38 9.96
CA PRO A 118 20.78 -12.72 9.94
C PRO A 118 19.60 -13.71 9.88
N PRO A 119 19.72 -14.85 9.17
CA PRO A 119 18.70 -15.88 9.25
C PRO A 119 18.37 -16.06 10.72
N PRO A 120 17.09 -15.99 11.12
CA PRO A 120 16.72 -15.67 12.48
C PRO A 120 17.48 -16.60 13.41
N ASP A 121 18.40 -16.01 14.17
CA ASP A 121 19.04 -16.75 15.22
C ASP A 121 17.92 -17.09 16.18
N SER A 122 17.68 -18.39 16.37
CA SER A 122 16.58 -18.92 17.19
C SER A 122 16.51 -18.27 18.59
N ALA A 123 17.61 -17.68 19.05
CA ALA A 123 17.71 -16.91 20.29
C ALA A 123 17.22 -15.45 20.21
N GLN A 124 17.25 -14.79 19.05
CA GLN A 124 16.86 -13.37 18.89
C GLN A 124 15.37 -13.19 18.53
N LEU A 125 14.73 -14.23 17.99
CA LEU A 125 13.26 -14.37 17.98
C LEU A 125 12.69 -14.23 19.40
N ALA A 126 13.40 -14.70 20.42
CA ALA A 126 12.95 -14.60 21.82
C ALA A 126 12.95 -13.17 22.39
N LEU A 127 13.65 -12.21 21.76
CA LEU A 127 13.67 -10.80 22.21
C LEU A 127 12.62 -9.91 21.53
N PHE A 128 12.17 -10.26 20.31
CA PHE A 128 11.08 -9.59 19.60
C PHE A 128 9.74 -10.31 19.75
N MET A 129 9.70 -11.45 20.44
CA MET A 129 8.50 -11.85 21.15
C MET A 129 8.30 -10.85 22.28
N SER A 130 7.63 -9.73 21.98
CA SER A 130 6.90 -9.00 23.01
C SER A 130 6.14 -10.04 23.83
N GLU A 131 6.31 -10.05 25.16
CA GLU A 131 5.54 -10.97 26.00
C GLU A 131 4.08 -10.88 25.55
N GLU A 132 3.55 -12.02 25.11
CA GLU A 132 2.23 -12.08 24.50
C GLU A 132 1.24 -11.44 25.47
N HIS A 133 0.60 -10.34 25.04
CA HIS A 133 -0.22 -9.53 25.95
C HIS A 133 -1.20 -10.45 26.69
N PRO A 134 -1.31 -10.37 28.03
CA PRO A 134 -2.10 -11.33 28.82
C PRO A 134 -3.52 -11.57 28.27
N ALA A 135 -4.12 -10.54 27.66
CA ALA A 135 -5.40 -10.62 26.95
C ALA A 135 -5.44 -11.63 25.79
N LEU A 136 -4.39 -11.71 24.97
CA LEU A 136 -4.34 -12.62 23.83
C LEU A 136 -4.17 -14.07 24.29
N LYS A 137 -3.41 -14.29 25.37
CA LYS A 137 -3.23 -15.60 25.97
C LYS A 137 -4.52 -16.13 26.61
N GLU A 138 -5.29 -15.26 27.26
CA GLU A 138 -6.58 -15.60 27.84
C GLU A 138 -7.63 -15.84 26.75
N LEU A 139 -7.70 -14.98 25.72
CA LEU A 139 -8.68 -15.10 24.63
C LEU A 139 -8.55 -16.44 23.89
N ARG A 140 -7.34 -16.96 23.70
CA ARG A 140 -7.12 -18.28 23.07
C ARG A 140 -7.55 -19.46 23.93
N GLN A 141 -7.69 -19.28 25.24
CA GLN A 141 -8.12 -20.33 26.17
C GLN A 141 -9.64 -20.34 26.38
N LEU A 142 -10.35 -19.31 25.91
CA LEU A 142 -11.80 -19.29 25.95
C LEU A 142 -12.36 -20.23 24.88
N ASP A 143 -13.34 -21.02 25.29
CA ASP A 143 -14.13 -21.87 24.41
C ASP A 143 -15.58 -21.34 24.38
N PRO A 144 -15.95 -20.54 23.35
CA PRO A 144 -17.27 -19.93 23.26
C PRO A 144 -18.42 -20.94 23.23
N ASP A 145 -18.17 -22.18 22.78
CA ASP A 145 -19.19 -23.20 22.62
C ASP A 145 -19.59 -23.86 23.95
N THR A 146 -18.82 -23.62 25.01
CA THR A 146 -19.06 -24.19 26.35
C THR A 146 -19.47 -23.15 27.39
N MET A 147 -19.43 -21.87 27.05
CA MET A 147 -19.72 -20.78 27.97
C MET A 147 -21.18 -20.34 27.93
N THR A 148 -21.73 -19.92 29.07
CA THR A 148 -23.03 -19.25 29.08
C THR A 148 -22.89 -17.83 28.50
N PRO A 149 -23.96 -17.27 27.90
CA PRO A 149 -23.93 -15.91 27.35
C PRO A 149 -23.50 -14.83 28.36
N LEU A 150 -23.83 -15.01 29.64
CA LEU A 150 -23.43 -14.08 30.71
C LEU A 150 -21.93 -14.16 30.98
N GLU A 151 -21.37 -15.37 31.05
CA GLU A 151 -19.94 -15.59 31.26
C GLU A 151 -19.11 -15.04 30.09
N ALA A 152 -19.57 -15.23 28.86
CA ALA A 152 -18.92 -14.68 27.67
C ALA A 152 -18.87 -13.14 27.72
N LEU A 153 -19.98 -12.49 28.08
CA LEU A 153 -20.03 -11.03 28.24
C LEU A 153 -19.12 -10.53 29.37
N SER A 154 -19.09 -11.23 30.50
CA SER A 154 -18.18 -10.89 31.62
C SER A 154 -16.72 -10.99 31.21
N ARG A 155 -16.32 -12.05 30.48
CA ARG A 155 -14.94 -12.20 29.99
C ARG A 155 -14.54 -11.14 28.97
N LEU A 156 -15.43 -10.77 28.06
CA LEU A 156 -15.18 -9.67 27.11
C LEU A 156 -14.97 -8.32 27.83
N ALA A 157 -15.72 -8.05 28.90
CA ALA A 157 -15.55 -6.84 29.70
C ALA A 157 -14.25 -6.81 30.53
N GLU A 158 -13.70 -7.97 30.88
CA GLU A 158 -12.37 -8.10 31.52
C GLU A 158 -11.25 -7.88 30.50
N LEU A 159 -11.35 -8.50 29.33
CA LEU A 159 -10.37 -8.35 28.24
C LEU A 159 -10.26 -6.89 27.76
N LYS A 160 -11.38 -6.16 27.68
CA LYS A 160 -11.40 -4.73 27.32
C LYS A 160 -10.65 -3.85 28.32
N ARG A 161 -10.73 -4.16 29.62
CA ARG A 161 -10.00 -3.41 30.66
C ARG A 161 -8.49 -3.58 30.51
N TRP A 162 -8.02 -4.78 30.18
CA TRP A 162 -6.60 -5.01 29.93
C TRP A 162 -6.04 -4.24 28.72
N THR A 163 -6.90 -3.83 27.77
CA THR A 163 -6.50 -3.00 26.63
C THR A 163 -6.58 -1.48 26.90
N GLU A 164 -7.20 -1.06 27.99
CA GLU A 164 -7.34 0.36 28.37
C GLU A 164 -6.28 0.80 29.39
N ASP A 165 -5.68 -0.14 30.13
CA ASP A 165 -4.68 0.11 31.18
C ASP A 165 -3.19 0.11 30.70
N ASN A 166 -2.94 0.09 29.39
CA ASN A 166 -1.58 0.15 28.78
C ASN A 166 -1.48 1.16 27.63
#